data_AF-A0A365NYR1-F1
#
_entry.id   AF-A0A365NYR1-F1
#
_cell.length_a   1.000
_cell.length_b   1.000
_cell.length_c   1.000
_cell.angle_alpha   90.00
_cell.angle_beta   90.00
_cell.angle_gamma   90.00
#
_symmetry.space_group_name_H-M   'P 1'
#
loop_
_entity.id
_entity.type
_entity.pdbx_description
1 polymer ?
#
loop_
_entity_poly.entity_id
_entity_poly.type
_entity_poly.pdbx_seq_one_letter_code
_entity_poly.pdbx_strand_id
1 'polypeptide(L)'
;MNIINLGILAHIDAGKTSVTENLLFASGATEKCGRVDNGDTITDSMDIEKRRGITVRASTTSIIWNGVKCNIIDTPGHMDFIAEVERTFKMLDGAVLILSAKEGIQAQ
;
A
#
# COMPACT_ATOMS: atom_id res chain seq x y z
N MET A 1 23.38 3.84 -6.08
CA MET A 1 21.91 3.94 -6.24
C MET A 1 21.32 4.02 -4.85
N ASN A 2 20.63 5.11 -4.52
CA ASN A 2 20.05 5.30 -3.19
C ASN A 2 18.81 4.40 -3.04
N ILE A 3 18.56 3.85 -1.83
CA ILE A 3 17.43 2.96 -1.55
C ILE A 3 16.67 3.54 -0.35
N ILE A 4 15.33 3.52 -0.42
CA ILE A 4 14.46 3.89 0.70
C ILE A 4 13.30 2.90 0.82
N ASN A 5 12.97 2.50 2.03
CA ASN A 5 11.84 1.65 2.38
C ASN A 5 10.71 2.52 2.95
N LEU A 6 9.59 2.59 2.24
CA LEU A 6 8.43 3.41 2.59
C LEU A 6 7.23 2.53 2.89
N GLY A 7 6.61 2.70 4.06
CA GLY A 7 5.33 2.08 4.37
C GLY A 7 4.18 3.00 3.98
N ILE A 8 3.15 2.45 3.35
CA ILE A 8 1.90 3.17 3.12
C ILE A 8 0.90 2.72 4.18
N LEU A 9 0.37 3.70 4.91
CA LEU A 9 -0.53 3.54 6.05
C LEU A 9 -1.83 4.27 5.76
N ALA A 10 -2.95 3.66 6.13
CA ALA A 10 -4.26 4.30 6.07
C ALA A 10 -5.25 3.48 6.88
N HIS A 11 -6.35 4.10 7.31
CA HIS A 11 -7.51 3.38 7.81
C HIS A 11 -8.13 2.47 6.72
N ILE A 12 -9.03 1.56 7.09
CA ILE A 12 -9.78 0.73 6.15
C ILE A 12 -10.49 1.64 5.13
N ASP A 13 -10.48 1.24 3.86
CA ASP A 13 -11.13 1.94 2.74
C ASP A 13 -10.68 3.38 2.48
N ALA A 14 -9.56 3.82 3.07
CA ALA A 14 -8.98 5.15 2.83
C ALA A 14 -8.19 5.26 1.50
N GLY A 15 -8.17 4.20 0.67
CA GLY A 15 -7.55 4.21 -0.66
C GLY A 15 -6.06 3.86 -0.71
N LYS A 16 -5.56 3.15 0.31
CA LYS A 16 -4.13 2.76 0.44
C LYS A 16 -3.61 2.01 -0.79
N THR A 17 -4.26 0.91 -1.14
CA THR A 17 -3.95 0.08 -2.31
C THR A 17 -4.05 0.87 -3.61
N SER A 18 -5.07 1.72 -3.75
CA SER A 18 -5.24 2.56 -4.94
C SER A 18 -4.09 3.54 -5.13
N VAL A 19 -3.55 4.11 -4.04
CA VAL A 19 -2.36 4.97 -4.10
C VAL A 19 -1.13 4.15 -4.49
N THR A 20 -0.94 2.96 -3.94
CA THR A 20 0.17 2.07 -4.32
C THR A 20 0.15 1.74 -5.82
N GLU A 21 -1.00 1.37 -6.37
CA GLU A 21 -1.18 1.09 -7.80
C GLU A 21 -0.89 2.32 -8.68
N ASN A 22 -1.33 3.52 -8.24
CA ASN A 22 -1.03 4.76 -8.95
C ASN A 22 0.47 5.09 -8.94
N LEU A 23 1.19 4.82 -7.84
CA LEU A 23 2.64 5.00 -7.79
C LEU A 23 3.36 4.08 -8.78
N LEU A 24 2.93 2.81 -8.86
CA LEU A 24 3.48 1.84 -9.80
C LEU A 24 3.25 2.25 -11.26
N PHE A 25 2.04 2.69 -11.58
CA PHE A 25 1.71 3.14 -12.93
C PHE A 25 2.46 4.43 -13.29
N ALA A 26 2.46 5.42 -12.39
CA ALA A 26 3.12 6.70 -12.62
C ALA A 26 4.65 6.58 -12.75
N SER A 27 5.27 5.61 -12.10
CA SER A 27 6.71 5.33 -12.26
C SER A 27 7.02 4.50 -13.50
N GLY A 28 6.02 4.04 -14.26
CA GLY A 28 6.19 3.12 -15.38
C GLY A 28 6.58 1.70 -14.96
N ALA A 29 6.37 1.31 -13.69
CA ALA A 29 6.63 -0.05 -13.23
C ALA A 29 5.56 -1.04 -13.72
N THR A 30 4.36 -0.54 -14.06
CA THR A 30 3.28 -1.30 -14.67
C THR A 30 2.76 -0.59 -15.91
N GLU A 31 2.33 -1.36 -16.92
CA GLU A 31 1.72 -0.80 -18.14
C GLU A 31 0.28 -0.30 -17.92
N LYS A 32 -0.38 -0.80 -16.86
CA LYS A 32 -1.76 -0.46 -16.49
C LYS A 32 -1.83 -0.22 -14.99
N CYS A 33 -2.70 0.71 -14.59
CA CYS A 33 -3.04 0.92 -13.19
C CYS A 33 -4.11 -0.10 -12.77
N GLY A 34 -3.79 -0.97 -11.81
CA GLY A 34 -4.77 -1.87 -11.21
C GLY A 34 -5.79 -1.11 -10.36
N ARG A 35 -6.93 -1.77 -10.11
CA ARG A 35 -8.07 -1.27 -9.33
C ARG A 35 -8.58 -2.36 -8.41
N VAL A 36 -8.81 -1.99 -7.15
CA VAL A 36 -9.37 -2.88 -6.12
C VAL A 36 -10.73 -3.44 -6.58
N ASP A 37 -11.59 -2.58 -7.14
CA ASP A 37 -12.93 -2.96 -7.65
C ASP A 37 -12.88 -4.06 -8.72
N ASN A 38 -11.80 -4.10 -9.51
CA ASN A 38 -11.61 -5.06 -10.60
C ASN A 38 -10.85 -6.32 -10.14
N GLY A 39 -10.30 -6.32 -8.93
CA GLY A 39 -9.48 -7.42 -8.40
C GLY A 39 -8.17 -7.66 -9.17
N ASP A 40 -7.68 -6.64 -9.89
CA ASP A 40 -6.49 -6.69 -10.73
C ASP A 40 -5.30 -5.90 -10.16
N THR A 41 -5.34 -5.55 -8.86
CA THR A 41 -4.21 -4.94 -8.17
C THR A 41 -3.05 -5.93 -8.04
N ILE A 42 -1.82 -5.41 -8.06
CA ILE A 42 -0.62 -6.22 -7.85
C ILE A 42 -0.46 -6.58 -6.38
N THR A 43 -0.90 -5.72 -5.48
CA THR A 43 -0.72 -5.89 -4.04
C THR A 43 -1.70 -6.87 -3.40
N ASP A 44 -2.96 -6.91 -3.84
CA ASP A 44 -4.01 -7.80 -3.27
C ASP A 44 -4.13 -9.10 -4.09
N SER A 45 -3.16 -9.98 -3.91
CA SER A 45 -3.04 -11.22 -4.70
C SER A 45 -3.94 -12.37 -4.22
N MET A 46 -4.40 -12.35 -2.96
CA MET A 46 -5.17 -13.46 -2.39
C MET A 46 -6.66 -13.41 -2.76
N ASP A 47 -7.29 -14.57 -2.96
CA ASP A 47 -8.73 -14.67 -3.28
C ASP A 47 -9.64 -14.04 -2.23
N ILE A 48 -9.21 -13.99 -0.97
CA ILE A 48 -9.97 -13.34 0.09
C ILE A 48 -9.90 -11.82 -0.01
N GLU A 49 -8.72 -11.28 -0.34
CA GLU A 49 -8.47 -9.85 -0.51
C GLU A 49 -9.30 -9.33 -1.69
N LYS A 50 -9.22 -10.02 -2.85
CA LYS A 50 -10.00 -9.69 -4.04
C LYS A 50 -11.51 -9.75 -3.81
N ARG A 51 -12.01 -10.75 -3.08
CA ARG A 51 -13.45 -10.89 -2.80
C ARG A 51 -13.99 -9.86 -1.81
N ARG A 52 -13.14 -9.36 -0.91
CA ARG A 52 -13.56 -8.44 0.16
C ARG A 52 -13.09 -7.01 -0.02
N GLY A 53 -12.23 -6.72 -0.99
CA GLY A 53 -11.64 -5.39 -1.21
C GLY A 53 -10.77 -4.92 -0.04
N ILE A 54 -10.14 -5.85 0.69
CA ILE A 54 -9.29 -5.55 1.84
C ILE A 54 -7.88 -6.08 1.62
N THR A 55 -6.89 -5.40 2.20
CA THR A 55 -5.51 -5.90 2.28
C THR A 55 -5.32 -6.65 3.60
N VAL A 56 -5.02 -7.95 3.51
CA VAL A 56 -4.86 -8.88 4.65
C VAL A 56 -3.39 -9.06 4.98
N ARG A 57 -2.52 -9.04 3.99
CA ARG A 57 -1.07 -9.14 4.17
C ARG A 57 -0.34 -7.93 3.63
N ALA A 58 0.78 -7.61 4.26
CA ALA A 58 1.69 -6.62 3.72
C ALA A 58 2.25 -7.10 2.37
N SER A 59 2.16 -6.25 1.35
CA SER A 59 2.73 -6.50 0.03
C SER A 59 3.88 -5.54 -0.22
N THR A 60 4.95 -6.03 -0.85
CA THR A 60 6.12 -5.20 -1.18
C THR A 60 6.24 -5.07 -2.68
N THR A 61 6.31 -3.83 -3.15
CA THR A 61 6.60 -3.50 -4.54
C THR A 61 7.77 -2.52 -4.61
N SER A 62 8.32 -2.29 -5.81
CA SER A 62 9.46 -1.40 -5.98
C SER A 62 9.29 -0.52 -7.21
N ILE A 63 9.61 0.76 -7.04
CA ILE A 63 9.67 1.73 -8.14
C ILE A 63 11.05 2.37 -8.19
N ILE A 64 11.42 2.90 -9.35
CA ILE A 64 12.58 3.78 -9.50
C ILE A 64 12.06 5.18 -9.78
N TRP A 65 12.39 6.13 -8.91
CA TRP A 65 12.00 7.52 -9.05
C TRP A 65 13.24 8.41 -8.96
N ASN A 66 13.53 9.18 -10.00
CA ASN A 66 14.67 10.09 -10.07
C ASN A 66 16.02 9.45 -9.65
N GLY A 67 16.26 8.19 -10.02
CA GLY A 67 17.49 7.45 -9.69
C GLY A 67 17.55 6.87 -8.26
N VAL A 68 16.47 6.99 -7.48
CA VAL A 68 16.30 6.35 -6.17
C VAL A 68 15.40 5.14 -6.34
N LYS A 69 15.77 4.00 -5.73
CA LYS A 69 14.91 2.83 -5.63
C LYS A 69 14.04 2.97 -4.39
N CYS A 70 12.74 3.06 -4.57
CA CYS A 70 11.77 3.12 -3.48
C CYS A 70 11.10 1.74 -3.34
N ASN A 71 11.32 1.07 -2.22
CA ASN A 71 10.56 -0.12 -1.85
C ASN A 71 9.30 0.36 -1.12
N ILE A 72 8.13 0.02 -1.66
CA ILE A 72 6.83 0.41 -1.11
C ILE A 72 6.24 -0.80 -0.41
N ILE A 73 5.92 -0.65 0.86
CA ILE A 73 5.27 -1.68 1.68
C ILE A 73 3.84 -1.23 1.93
N ASP A 74 2.90 -1.84 1.22
CA ASP A 74 1.47 -1.64 1.42
C ASP A 74 1.03 -2.48 2.60
N THR A 75 0.53 -1.84 3.66
CA THR A 75 0.21 -2.52 4.92
C THR A 75 -1.28 -2.80 5.05
N PRO A 76 -1.72 -3.76 5.87
CA PRO A 76 -3.14 -3.92 6.20
C PRO A 76 -3.72 -2.68 6.90
N GLY A 77 -4.97 -2.32 6.56
CA GLY A 77 -5.69 -1.21 7.20
C GLY A 77 -6.55 -1.61 8.41
N HIS A 78 -6.80 -2.92 8.60
CA HIS A 78 -7.76 -3.45 9.56
C HIS A 78 -7.11 -3.76 10.92
N MET A 79 -7.80 -3.47 12.03
CA MET A 79 -7.34 -3.69 13.41
C MET A 79 -6.79 -5.10 13.66
N ASP A 80 -7.51 -6.11 13.16
CA ASP A 80 -7.13 -7.52 13.26
C ASP A 80 -5.69 -7.83 12.79
N PHE A 81 -5.09 -6.96 11.97
CA PHE A 81 -3.74 -7.13 11.42
C PHE A 81 -2.72 -6.13 11.98
N ILE A 82 -3.04 -5.42 13.07
CA ILE A 82 -2.15 -4.40 13.66
C ILE A 82 -0.76 -4.93 14.01
N ALA A 83 -0.66 -6.18 14.48
CA ALA A 83 0.62 -6.81 14.81
C ALA A 83 1.55 -6.96 13.59
N GLU A 84 0.99 -7.10 12.38
CA GLU A 84 1.76 -7.15 11.13
C GLU A 84 2.23 -5.74 10.72
N VAL A 85 1.38 -4.74 10.91
CA VAL A 85 1.74 -3.33 10.70
C VAL A 85 2.88 -2.92 11.64
N GLU A 86 2.81 -3.27 12.93
CA GLU A 86 3.87 -3.00 13.92
C GLU A 86 5.21 -3.66 13.58
N ARG A 87 5.18 -4.90 13.07
CA ARG A 87 6.39 -5.58 12.59
C ARG A 87 6.98 -4.87 11.38
N THR A 88 6.12 -4.38 10.49
CA THR A 88 6.53 -3.66 9.29
C THR A 88 7.24 -2.36 9.63
N PHE A 89 6.80 -1.63 10.66
CA PHE A 89 7.45 -0.37 11.05
C PHE A 89 8.94 -0.49 11.36
N LYS A 90 9.39 -1.64 11.88
CA LYS A 90 10.80 -1.85 12.24
C LYS A 90 11.74 -1.89 11.03
N MET A 91 11.20 -2.06 9.82
CA MET A 91 11.96 -2.16 8.58
C MET A 91 11.81 -0.93 7.66
N LEU A 92 11.05 0.09 8.07
CA LEU A 92 10.81 1.29 7.28
C LEU A 92 11.82 2.41 7.58
N ASP A 93 12.23 3.11 6.52
CA ASP A 93 12.97 4.37 6.64
C ASP A 93 12.01 5.56 6.78
N GLY A 94 10.76 5.40 6.31
CA GLY A 94 9.71 6.40 6.41
C GLY A 94 8.33 5.83 6.16
N ALA A 95 7.30 6.64 6.42
CA ALA A 95 5.91 6.25 6.19
C ALA A 95 5.10 7.37 5.54
N VAL A 96 4.17 6.97 4.68
CA VAL A 96 3.17 7.84 4.05
C VAL A 96 1.82 7.51 4.68
N LEU A 97 1.28 8.44 5.47
CA LEU A 97 -0.04 8.32 6.07
C LEU A 97 -1.09 8.94 5.14
N ILE A 98 -2.01 8.12 4.66
CA ILE A 98 -3.15 8.53 3.84
C ILE A 98 -4.34 8.74 4.77
N LEU A 99 -4.95 9.92 4.65
CA LEU A 99 -6.17 10.28 5.38
C LEU A 99 -7.29 10.53 4.38
N SER A 100 -8.46 9.93 4.64
CA SER A 100 -9.64 10.18 3.84
C SER A 100 -10.11 11.62 4.04
N ALA A 101 -10.25 12.37 2.95
CA ALA A 101 -10.80 13.73 3.02
C ALA A 101 -12.27 13.75 3.48
N LYS A 102 -12.99 12.64 3.28
CA LYS A 102 -14.40 12.48 3.67
C LYS A 102 -14.55 12.10 5.13
N GLU A 103 -13.76 11.13 5.59
CA GLU A 103 -13.90 10.54 6.94
C GLU A 103 -12.94 11.15 7.97
N GLY A 104 -11.91 11.89 7.53
CA GLY A 104 -10.95 12.53 8.39
C GLY A 104 -10.02 11.55 9.12
N ILE A 105 -9.63 11.91 10.34
CA ILE A 105 -8.82 11.05 11.22
C ILE A 105 -9.75 10.02 11.86
N GLN A 106 -9.39 8.74 11.73
CA GLN A 106 -10.15 7.62 12.29
C GLN A 106 -9.27 6.87 13.29
N ALA A 107 -9.90 6.30 14.32
CA ALA A 107 -9.23 5.32 15.17
C ALA A 107 -8.95 4.09 14.32
N GLN A 108 -7.72 3.57 14.42
CA GLN A 108 -7.31 2.43 13.62
C GLN A 108 -7.83 1.13 14.19
#